data_AF-A0A2M7YBR3-F1
#
_entry.id   AF-A0A2M7YBR3-F1
#
_cell.length_a   1.000
_cell.length_b   1.000
_cell.length_c   1.000
_cell.angle_alpha   90.00
_cell.angle_beta   90.00
_cell.angle_gamma   90.00
#
_symmetry.space_group_name_H-M   'P 1'
#
loop_
_entity.id
_entity.type
_entity.pdbx_description
1 polymer ?
#
loop_
_entity_poly.entity_id
_entity_poly.type
_entity_poly.pdbx_seq_one_letter_code
_entity_poly.pdbx_strand_id
1 'polypeptide(L)'
;MKRLCAFALTGLLPLAAHAAPVDVLFVGNSYTFGRVDPVMSYNTDKVTDLTAPSQGGNFLDQTGANAFEPRPWGGVPGIFKELTLQAGLDYNVSLSTRNAASLRGHMLNLNPANWDMRGNLALKTWDQVVLQEQSDEVLPRQTNAAGNALPSNPEFTRYFADVIENFLHSTDSTGTIRYREAFPGANNEAQAAACSAATGLSVGSCNLNRGSFSNPNASADTEVYLYQTWARPNLLDGAFATSTDRVTGEVTRSTGLSLLTHYDTLEAMTADLVAGYQQTADQAAADGTPGFKGAAPVGEAFLRAVQSGVATRDFWGSDALTDGLIDLWFDDGTHASKFGSYLSALVLFGTLTDLDPARFGAGEKAAADLGIDPFSARILQRVASDQLGFTAVAPVPVPASGMMAAFAMALLGFVARGRRKAEL
;
A
#
# COMPACT_ATOMS: atom_id res chain seq x y z
N MET A 1 -17.50 32.06 -69.79
CA MET A 1 -17.07 32.32 -68.40
C MET A 1 -17.66 31.25 -67.49
N LYS A 2 -16.93 30.16 -67.22
CA LYS A 2 -17.34 29.09 -66.30
C LYS A 2 -16.65 29.34 -64.97
N ARG A 3 -17.44 29.61 -63.92
CA ARG A 3 -16.95 29.85 -62.55
C ARG A 3 -16.69 28.50 -61.88
N LEU A 4 -15.45 28.25 -61.47
CA LEU A 4 -15.10 27.16 -60.56
C LEU A 4 -15.59 27.52 -59.16
N CYS A 5 -16.43 26.67 -58.56
CA CYS A 5 -16.68 26.67 -57.12
C CYS A 5 -15.63 25.77 -56.46
N ALA A 6 -14.74 26.38 -55.68
CA ALA A 6 -13.85 25.66 -54.78
C ALA A 6 -14.65 25.26 -53.52
N PHE A 7 -14.78 23.96 -53.27
CA PHE A 7 -15.23 23.43 -51.99
C PHE A 7 -14.06 23.48 -51.01
N ALA A 8 -14.15 24.33 -49.99
CA ALA A 8 -13.26 24.30 -48.84
C ALA A 8 -13.68 23.13 -47.93
N LEU A 9 -12.86 22.08 -47.88
CA LEU A 9 -13.02 20.98 -46.94
C LEU A 9 -12.41 21.42 -45.61
N THR A 10 -13.21 22.01 -44.72
CA THR A 10 -12.82 22.27 -43.33
C THR A 10 -12.75 20.95 -42.58
N GLY A 11 -11.54 20.43 -42.37
CA GLY A 11 -11.29 19.28 -41.50
C GLY A 11 -11.55 19.64 -40.05
N LEU A 12 -12.64 19.12 -39.49
CA LEU A 12 -12.85 19.05 -38.05
C LEU A 12 -11.95 17.95 -37.49
N LEU A 13 -10.80 18.35 -36.93
CA LEU A 13 -10.03 17.48 -36.05
C LEU A 13 -10.88 17.22 -34.79
N PRO A 14 -11.16 15.96 -34.41
CA PRO A 14 -11.81 15.69 -33.15
C PRO A 14 -10.85 16.12 -32.03
N LEU A 15 -11.26 17.12 -31.25
CA LEU A 15 -10.67 17.38 -29.94
C LEU A 15 -10.93 16.12 -29.11
N ALA A 16 -9.89 15.31 -28.91
CA ALA A 16 -9.95 14.24 -27.93
C ALA A 16 -10.18 14.89 -26.57
N ALA A 17 -11.39 14.76 -26.03
CA ALA A 17 -11.67 15.10 -24.64
C ALA A 17 -10.74 14.23 -23.78
N HIS A 18 -9.75 14.83 -23.13
CA HIS A 18 -9.02 14.13 -22.08
C HIS A 18 -10.02 13.84 -20.95
N ALA A 19 -10.05 12.59 -20.50
CA ALA A 19 -10.77 12.25 -19.27
C ALA A 19 -10.24 13.12 -18.13
N ALA A 20 -11.11 13.49 -17.19
CA ALA A 20 -10.67 14.20 -16.00
C ALA A 20 -9.66 13.33 -15.22
N PRO A 21 -8.66 13.93 -14.55
CA PRO A 21 -7.74 13.17 -13.71
C PRO A 21 -8.49 12.44 -12.59
N VAL A 22 -8.00 11.25 -12.21
CA VAL A 22 -8.49 10.51 -11.04
C VAL A 22 -7.91 11.12 -9.78
N ASP A 23 -8.75 11.62 -8.89
CA ASP A 23 -8.37 12.15 -7.58
C ASP A 23 -8.26 11.02 -6.55
N VAL A 24 -7.02 10.68 -6.16
CA VAL A 24 -6.73 9.63 -5.17
C VAL A 24 -6.14 10.20 -3.88
N LEU A 25 -6.67 9.74 -2.74
CA LEU A 25 -6.17 10.06 -1.40
C LEU A 25 -5.60 8.82 -0.71
N PHE A 26 -4.33 8.89 -0.30
CA PHE A 26 -3.71 7.89 0.57
C PHE A 26 -3.74 8.32 2.03
N VAL A 27 -4.45 7.58 2.88
CA VAL A 27 -4.58 7.84 4.31
C VAL A 27 -3.78 6.82 5.10
N GLY A 28 -2.92 7.27 6.02
CA GLY A 28 -2.13 6.33 6.80
C GLY A 28 -1.08 6.95 7.71
N ASN A 29 0.05 6.27 7.84
CA ASN A 29 1.17 6.64 8.69
C ASN A 29 2.52 6.41 8.00
N SER A 30 3.58 6.12 8.76
CA SER A 30 4.94 5.92 8.27
C SER A 30 5.11 4.75 7.30
N TYR A 31 4.14 3.84 7.23
CA TYR A 31 4.07 2.79 6.21
C TYR A 31 3.61 3.33 4.85
N THR A 32 2.88 4.45 4.84
CA THR A 32 2.39 5.11 3.63
C THR A 32 3.38 6.18 3.16
N PHE A 33 3.77 7.10 4.04
CA PHE A 33 4.73 8.14 3.65
C PHE A 33 6.18 7.63 3.53
N GLY A 34 6.45 6.41 3.98
CA GLY A 34 7.79 5.82 3.98
C GLY A 34 8.70 6.49 5.01
N ARG A 35 9.15 5.75 6.00
CA ARG A 35 9.97 6.31 7.10
C ARG A 35 11.33 6.86 6.65
N VAL A 36 11.89 6.36 5.55
CA VAL A 36 13.32 6.53 5.23
C VAL A 36 13.51 6.97 3.78
N ASP A 37 14.50 7.84 3.56
CA ASP A 37 14.94 8.21 2.22
C ASP A 37 15.62 7.03 1.50
N PRO A 38 15.53 6.98 0.15
CA PRO A 38 14.97 8.01 -0.73
C PRO A 38 13.44 8.00 -0.85
N VAL A 39 12.74 7.03 -0.25
CA VAL A 39 11.28 6.89 -0.41
C VAL A 39 10.52 8.06 0.22
N MET A 40 10.90 8.45 1.44
CA MET A 40 10.20 9.49 2.20
C MET A 40 10.05 10.81 1.42
N SER A 41 11.14 11.29 0.82
CA SER A 41 11.17 12.54 0.04
C SER A 41 10.84 12.38 -1.45
N TYR A 42 10.62 11.15 -1.92
CA TYR A 42 10.45 10.86 -3.35
C TYR A 42 9.21 11.53 -3.95
N ASN A 43 9.40 12.27 -5.04
CA ASN A 43 8.32 12.84 -5.86
C ASN A 43 7.38 13.81 -5.11
N THR A 44 7.89 14.46 -4.07
CA THR A 44 7.17 15.45 -3.23
C THR A 44 6.64 16.66 -4.01
N ASP A 45 7.19 16.95 -5.19
CA ASP A 45 6.75 18.01 -6.09
C ASP A 45 5.53 17.61 -6.95
N LYS A 46 5.23 16.31 -7.07
CA LYS A 46 4.11 15.79 -7.90
C LYS A 46 2.97 15.17 -7.08
N VAL A 47 3.10 15.13 -5.75
CA VAL A 47 2.04 14.69 -4.83
C VAL A 47 1.69 15.78 -3.83
N THR A 48 0.46 15.77 -3.33
CA THR A 48 0.00 16.77 -2.37
C THR A 48 -0.09 16.19 -0.96
N ASP A 49 0.87 16.53 -0.09
CA ASP A 49 0.81 16.23 1.34
C ASP A 49 -0.19 17.17 2.05
N LEU A 50 -1.36 16.63 2.39
CA LEU A 50 -2.47 17.37 3.00
C LEU A 50 -2.31 17.55 4.52
N THR A 51 -1.25 17.04 5.13
CA THR A 51 -1.07 17.12 6.58
C THR A 51 -0.35 18.39 7.05
N ALA A 52 -0.22 19.37 6.16
CA ALA A 52 0.11 20.73 6.55
C ALA A 52 -0.91 21.26 7.60
N PRO A 53 -0.48 21.95 8.66
CA PRO A 53 -1.39 22.51 9.65
C PRO A 53 -2.24 23.62 9.01
N SER A 54 -3.53 23.35 8.78
CA SER A 54 -4.55 24.20 8.14
C SER A 54 -4.25 24.57 6.67
N GLN A 55 -5.31 24.61 5.84
CA GLN A 55 -5.28 25.05 4.44
C GLN A 55 -4.57 26.41 4.31
N GLY A 56 -3.26 26.41 4.05
CA GLY A 56 -2.41 27.61 4.00
C GLY A 56 -1.16 27.64 4.92
N GLY A 57 -0.91 26.63 5.76
CA GLY A 57 0.31 26.50 6.57
C GLY A 57 1.50 25.89 5.81
N ASN A 58 2.72 26.11 6.29
CA ASN A 58 3.94 25.48 5.76
C ASN A 58 4.31 24.21 6.56
N PHE A 59 5.11 23.32 5.97
CA PHE A 59 5.54 22.05 6.56
C PHE A 59 6.50 22.19 7.77
N LEU A 60 6.71 23.41 8.27
CA LEU A 60 7.70 23.70 9.32
C LEU A 60 7.28 23.19 10.71
N ASP A 61 6.02 22.80 10.92
CA ASP A 61 5.52 22.46 12.27
C ASP A 61 6.22 21.25 12.91
N GLN A 62 6.61 20.16 12.28
CA GLN A 62 7.16 18.96 12.97
C GLN A 62 6.36 18.36 14.17
N THR A 63 5.43 19.04 14.85
CA THR A 63 4.63 18.44 15.94
C THR A 63 3.84 17.26 15.37
N GLY A 64 3.98 16.05 15.90
CA GLY A 64 3.34 14.85 15.31
C GLY A 64 4.10 14.24 14.12
N ALA A 65 5.28 14.76 13.79
CA ALA A 65 6.33 14.12 12.98
C ALA A 65 7.63 14.02 13.81
N ASN A 66 8.59 13.24 13.33
CA ASN A 66 9.93 13.22 13.91
C ASN A 66 10.84 14.22 13.20
N ALA A 67 11.86 14.74 13.88
CA ALA A 67 12.84 15.65 13.27
C ALA A 67 13.61 15.00 12.10
N PHE A 68 13.80 13.68 12.17
CA PHE A 68 14.41 12.85 11.12
C PHE A 68 13.40 12.42 10.03
N GLU A 69 12.14 12.86 10.10
CA GLU A 69 11.10 12.64 9.09
C GLU A 69 10.63 14.01 8.52
N PRO A 70 11.53 14.81 7.90
CA PRO A 70 11.19 16.13 7.41
C PRO A 70 10.11 16.07 6.33
N ARG A 71 9.24 17.09 6.33
CA ARG A 71 8.15 17.27 5.37
C ARG A 71 8.50 18.32 4.30
N PRO A 72 7.86 18.31 3.11
CA PRO A 72 6.76 17.44 2.69
C PRO A 72 7.17 15.98 2.52
N TRP A 73 6.21 15.07 2.66
CA TRP A 73 6.42 13.66 2.34
C TRP A 73 5.85 13.29 0.97
N GLY A 74 6.48 12.32 0.32
CA GLY A 74 6.05 11.74 -0.94
C GLY A 74 5.70 10.26 -0.81
N GLY A 75 6.68 9.46 -0.37
CA GLY A 75 6.45 8.08 0.07
C GLY A 75 5.99 7.11 -1.01
N VAL A 76 5.25 6.08 -0.57
CA VAL A 76 4.58 5.12 -1.47
C VAL A 76 3.63 5.84 -2.46
N PRO A 77 2.86 6.87 -2.06
CA PRO A 77 2.07 7.68 -3.01
C PRO A 77 2.93 8.37 -4.08
N GLY A 78 4.13 8.84 -3.73
CA GLY A 78 5.10 9.42 -4.68
C GLY A 78 5.57 8.41 -5.72
N ILE A 79 5.85 7.17 -5.31
CA ILE A 79 6.20 6.06 -6.22
C ILE A 79 5.01 5.73 -7.12
N PHE A 80 3.82 5.58 -6.54
CA PHE A 80 2.57 5.35 -7.28
C PHE A 80 2.34 6.44 -8.33
N LYS A 81 2.56 7.72 -7.99
CA LYS A 81 2.44 8.83 -8.95
C LYS A 81 3.38 8.66 -10.14
N GLU A 82 4.65 8.30 -9.94
CA GLU A 82 5.55 8.08 -11.07
C GLU A 82 5.14 6.86 -11.92
N LEU A 83 4.65 5.78 -11.29
CA LEU A 83 4.09 4.62 -12.00
C LEU A 83 2.90 5.03 -12.89
N THR A 84 1.96 5.85 -12.38
CA THR A 84 0.82 6.37 -13.16
C THR A 84 1.28 7.25 -14.32
N LEU A 85 2.26 8.14 -14.11
CA LEU A 85 2.84 8.98 -15.16
C LEU A 85 3.50 8.15 -16.25
N GLN A 86 4.33 7.16 -15.88
CA GLN A 86 4.96 6.26 -16.84
C GLN A 86 3.94 5.37 -17.55
N ALA A 87 2.80 5.09 -16.92
CA ALA A 87 1.68 4.36 -17.51
C ALA A 87 0.84 5.20 -18.49
N GLY A 88 1.00 6.52 -18.50
CA GLY A 88 0.14 7.45 -19.26
C GLY A 88 -1.22 7.67 -18.61
N LEU A 89 -1.35 7.42 -17.31
CA LEU A 89 -2.57 7.66 -16.54
C LEU A 89 -2.51 9.05 -15.88
N ASP A 90 -3.66 9.71 -15.81
CA ASP A 90 -3.79 11.03 -15.21
C ASP A 90 -4.37 10.90 -13.79
N TYR A 91 -3.49 10.90 -12.79
CA TYR A 91 -3.85 10.79 -11.37
C TYR A 91 -3.40 12.02 -10.59
N ASN A 92 -4.31 12.63 -9.85
CA ASN A 92 -3.99 13.63 -8.83
C ASN A 92 -3.80 12.92 -7.50
N VAL A 93 -2.54 12.74 -7.09
CA VAL A 93 -2.20 11.96 -5.90
C VAL A 93 -2.04 12.87 -4.69
N SER A 94 -2.82 12.59 -3.65
CA SER A 94 -2.74 13.26 -2.35
C SER A 94 -2.47 12.26 -1.23
N LEU A 95 -1.86 12.71 -0.14
CA LEU A 95 -1.65 11.91 1.05
C LEU A 95 -2.07 12.67 2.31
N SER A 96 -2.71 11.96 3.24
CA SER A 96 -3.01 12.42 4.59
C SER A 96 -2.42 11.42 5.58
N THR A 97 -1.19 11.68 6.03
CA THR A 97 -0.43 10.76 6.86
C THR A 97 0.15 11.40 8.11
N ARG A 98 0.26 10.64 9.20
CA ARG A 98 0.97 11.08 10.41
C ARG A 98 1.68 9.89 11.03
N ASN A 99 2.89 10.11 11.57
CA ASN A 99 3.62 9.07 12.27
C ASN A 99 2.72 8.38 13.33
N ALA A 100 2.71 7.04 13.31
CA ALA A 100 1.93 6.17 14.19
C ALA A 100 0.41 6.49 14.27
N ALA A 101 -0.18 7.18 13.29
CA ALA A 101 -1.63 7.34 13.25
C ALA A 101 -2.33 6.03 12.89
N SER A 102 -3.40 5.73 13.63
CA SER A 102 -4.40 4.73 13.23
C SER A 102 -5.55 5.39 12.46
N LEU A 103 -6.42 4.59 11.84
CA LEU A 103 -7.64 5.12 11.19
C LEU A 103 -8.56 5.80 12.21
N ARG A 104 -8.61 5.27 13.44
CA ARG A 104 -9.21 5.97 14.60
C ARG A 104 -8.61 7.36 14.81
N GLY A 105 -7.29 7.47 14.70
CA GLY A 105 -6.57 8.73 14.82
C GLY A 105 -6.99 9.74 13.75
N HIS A 106 -7.09 9.30 12.50
CA HIS A 106 -7.56 10.08 11.36
C HIS A 106 -9.01 10.56 11.55
N MET A 107 -9.94 9.63 11.77
CA MET A 107 -11.37 9.93 11.88
C MET A 107 -11.69 10.86 13.06
N LEU A 108 -11.08 10.62 14.22
CA LEU A 108 -11.33 11.44 15.41
C LEU A 108 -10.42 12.68 15.51
N ASN A 109 -9.61 12.93 14.50
CA ASN A 109 -8.65 14.02 14.44
C ASN A 109 -7.76 14.13 15.70
N LEU A 110 -7.23 13.00 16.16
CA LEU A 110 -6.49 12.90 17.44
C LEU A 110 -5.02 13.31 17.30
N ASN A 111 -4.74 14.28 16.46
CA ASN A 111 -3.41 14.81 16.29
C ASN A 111 -3.10 15.88 17.33
N PRO A 112 -2.04 15.73 18.16
CA PRO A 112 -1.62 16.79 19.06
C PRO A 112 -1.24 18.09 18.35
N ALA A 113 -0.85 18.01 17.07
CA ALA A 113 -0.51 19.16 16.24
C ALA A 113 -1.70 19.85 15.57
N ASN A 114 -2.92 19.35 15.81
CA ASN A 114 -4.15 19.90 15.27
C ASN A 114 -4.21 19.93 13.72
N TRP A 115 -3.44 19.08 13.01
CA TRP A 115 -3.62 18.89 11.56
C TRP A 115 -4.98 18.26 11.31
N ASP A 116 -5.76 18.79 10.38
CA ASP A 116 -7.14 18.37 10.15
C ASP A 116 -7.23 17.09 9.30
N MET A 117 -6.92 15.96 9.93
CA MET A 117 -6.88 14.66 9.24
C MET A 117 -8.26 14.18 8.80
N ARG A 118 -9.32 14.41 9.61
CA ARG A 118 -10.70 14.12 9.19
C ARG A 118 -11.17 15.09 8.12
N GLY A 119 -10.81 16.37 8.21
CA GLY A 119 -11.13 17.35 7.18
C GLY A 119 -10.52 17.00 5.83
N ASN A 120 -9.34 16.38 5.80
CA ASN A 120 -8.74 15.89 4.55
C ASN A 120 -9.59 14.80 3.86
N LEU A 121 -10.23 13.91 4.62
CA LEU A 121 -11.20 12.94 4.08
C LEU A 121 -12.42 13.63 3.45
N ALA A 122 -12.84 14.78 4.00
CA ALA A 122 -14.00 15.56 3.54
C ALA A 122 -13.62 16.75 2.65
N LEU A 123 -12.37 16.87 2.22
CA LEU A 123 -11.87 18.07 1.54
C LEU A 123 -12.59 18.34 0.21
N LYS A 124 -12.83 17.26 -0.53
CA LYS A 124 -13.54 17.23 -1.81
C LYS A 124 -14.07 15.82 -2.01
N THR A 125 -14.83 15.61 -3.09
CA THR A 125 -15.18 14.26 -3.52
C THR A 125 -13.92 13.60 -4.06
N TRP A 126 -13.59 12.44 -3.54
CA TRP A 126 -12.47 11.62 -4.00
C TRP A 126 -12.99 10.56 -4.95
N ASP A 127 -12.27 10.29 -6.02
CA ASP A 127 -12.57 9.13 -6.87
C ASP A 127 -12.10 7.85 -6.18
N GLN A 128 -10.92 7.89 -5.55
CA GLN A 128 -10.35 6.75 -4.84
C GLN A 128 -9.76 7.18 -3.48
N VAL A 129 -9.97 6.35 -2.46
CA VAL A 129 -9.33 6.53 -1.14
C VAL A 129 -8.68 5.23 -0.69
N VAL A 130 -7.42 5.28 -0.29
CA VAL A 130 -6.66 4.14 0.22
C VAL A 130 -6.47 4.29 1.72
N LEU A 131 -6.94 3.32 2.51
CA LEU A 131 -6.86 3.31 3.97
C LEU A 131 -5.79 2.34 4.45
N GLN A 132 -4.72 2.88 5.04
CA GLN A 132 -3.68 2.11 5.70
C GLN A 132 -3.79 2.26 7.23
N GLU A 133 -4.09 1.14 7.89
CA GLU A 133 -4.16 1.08 9.35
C GLU A 133 -2.77 0.88 9.97
N GLN A 134 -2.60 1.30 11.22
CA GLN A 134 -1.44 0.98 12.05
C GLN A 134 -1.17 -0.54 12.02
N SER A 135 0.11 -0.90 11.87
CA SER A 135 0.54 -2.22 11.41
C SER A 135 0.25 -3.39 12.34
N ASP A 136 0.09 -3.17 13.65
CA ASP A 136 -0.36 -4.18 14.60
C ASP A 136 -1.83 -4.07 14.99
N GLU A 137 -2.50 -2.94 14.76
CA GLU A 137 -3.90 -2.71 15.18
C GLU A 137 -4.84 -3.81 14.64
N VAL A 138 -4.66 -4.27 13.41
CA VAL A 138 -5.52 -5.27 12.74
C VAL A 138 -5.27 -6.72 13.22
N LEU A 139 -4.13 -6.99 13.84
CA LEU A 139 -3.74 -8.34 14.27
C LEU A 139 -4.62 -8.84 15.43
N PRO A 140 -4.83 -10.15 15.58
CA PRO A 140 -5.58 -10.68 16.71
C PRO A 140 -4.89 -10.35 18.04
N ARG A 141 -5.72 -10.12 19.07
CA ARG A 141 -5.24 -9.91 20.43
C ARG A 141 -4.55 -11.18 20.91
N GLN A 142 -3.33 -11.02 21.41
CA GLN A 142 -2.53 -12.13 21.92
C GLN A 142 -1.55 -11.65 22.97
N THR A 143 -1.08 -12.58 23.79
CA THR A 143 -0.06 -12.36 24.82
C THR A 143 0.99 -13.45 24.65
N ASN A 144 2.26 -13.04 24.55
CA ASN A 144 3.33 -14.00 24.37
C ASN A 144 3.68 -14.73 25.68
N ALA A 145 4.60 -15.70 25.58
CA ALA A 145 5.04 -16.51 26.73
C ALA A 145 5.66 -15.67 27.87
N ALA A 146 6.15 -14.46 27.59
CA ALA A 146 6.69 -13.53 28.57
C ALA A 146 5.61 -12.67 29.26
N GLY A 147 4.33 -12.83 28.91
CA GLY A 147 3.23 -12.07 29.47
C GLY A 147 3.04 -10.68 28.83
N ASN A 148 3.71 -10.38 27.72
CA ASN A 148 3.55 -9.12 27.00
C ASN A 148 2.43 -9.24 25.97
N ALA A 149 1.44 -8.34 26.07
CA ALA A 149 0.34 -8.27 25.12
C ALA A 149 0.78 -7.53 23.84
N LEU A 150 0.32 -8.02 22.68
CA LEU A 150 0.40 -7.26 21.44
C LEU A 150 -0.48 -6.02 21.57
N PRO A 151 0.00 -4.81 21.23
CA PRO A 151 -0.81 -3.59 21.30
C PRO A 151 -1.85 -3.49 20.16
N SER A 152 -2.39 -4.62 19.69
CA SER A 152 -3.41 -4.67 18.66
C SER A 152 -4.80 -4.27 19.16
N ASN A 153 -5.65 -3.83 18.23
CA ASN A 153 -7.05 -3.50 18.48
C ASN A 153 -7.91 -3.76 17.24
N PRO A 154 -8.13 -5.04 16.89
CA PRO A 154 -8.78 -5.39 15.64
C PRO A 154 -10.22 -4.88 15.60
N GLU A 155 -10.89 -4.75 16.74
CA GLU A 155 -12.20 -4.11 16.85
C GLU A 155 -12.19 -2.65 16.39
N PHE A 156 -11.18 -1.87 16.80
CA PHE A 156 -11.05 -0.49 16.35
C PHE A 156 -10.69 -0.39 14.87
N THR A 157 -9.85 -1.30 14.34
CA THR A 157 -9.58 -1.32 12.90
C THR A 157 -10.88 -1.47 12.12
N ARG A 158 -11.69 -2.50 12.44
CA ARG A 158 -12.94 -2.76 11.72
C ARG A 158 -13.91 -1.58 11.85
N TYR A 159 -14.15 -1.12 13.08
CA TYR A 159 -15.11 -0.05 13.34
C TYR A 159 -14.71 1.30 12.73
N PHE A 160 -13.44 1.71 12.81
CA PHE A 160 -13.03 3.00 12.26
C PHE A 160 -12.83 2.98 10.75
N ALA A 161 -12.44 1.84 10.16
CA ALA A 161 -12.44 1.71 8.71
C ALA A 161 -13.88 1.81 8.16
N ASP A 162 -14.83 1.12 8.78
CA ASP A 162 -16.26 1.16 8.47
C ASP A 162 -16.87 2.56 8.62
N VAL A 163 -16.58 3.26 9.73
CA VAL A 163 -17.01 4.66 9.91
C VAL A 163 -16.42 5.60 8.85
N ILE A 164 -15.17 5.40 8.43
CA ILE A 164 -14.55 6.21 7.36
C ILE A 164 -15.17 5.90 6.00
N GLU A 165 -15.42 4.63 5.69
CA GLU A 165 -16.11 4.19 4.46
C GLU A 165 -17.47 4.87 4.36
N ASN A 166 -18.28 4.77 5.41
CA ASN A 166 -19.58 5.42 5.54
C ASN A 166 -19.49 6.94 5.33
N PHE A 167 -18.49 7.58 5.97
CA PHE A 167 -18.22 9.02 5.87
C PHE A 167 -17.78 9.46 4.47
N LEU A 168 -17.22 8.57 3.66
CA LEU A 168 -16.83 8.86 2.28
C LEU A 168 -17.98 8.62 1.29
N HIS A 169 -18.92 7.71 1.59
CA HIS A 169 -20.03 7.37 0.70
C HIS A 169 -21.34 8.13 0.95
N SER A 170 -21.57 8.63 2.17
CA SER A 170 -22.82 9.32 2.52
C SER A 170 -22.61 10.71 3.09
N THR A 171 -23.48 11.65 2.68
CA THR A 171 -23.57 12.99 3.29
C THR A 171 -24.25 12.96 4.66
N ASP A 172 -24.89 11.85 5.01
CA ASP A 172 -25.52 11.68 6.31
C ASP A 172 -24.48 11.74 7.43
N SER A 173 -24.96 12.01 8.64
CA SER A 173 -24.07 11.97 9.79
C SER A 173 -23.65 10.54 10.11
N THR A 174 -22.40 10.33 10.52
CA THR A 174 -21.85 9.07 11.06
C THR A 174 -22.58 8.55 12.31
N GLY A 175 -23.62 9.25 12.77
CA GLY A 175 -24.14 9.11 14.12
C GLY A 175 -23.09 9.52 15.16
N THR A 176 -23.43 9.33 16.43
CA THR A 176 -22.50 9.61 17.52
C THR A 176 -21.52 8.47 17.69
N ILE A 177 -20.24 8.72 17.47
CA ILE A 177 -19.17 7.74 17.61
C ILE A 177 -18.89 7.49 19.11
N ARG A 178 -18.88 6.22 19.53
CA ARG A 178 -18.23 5.78 20.79
C ARG A 178 -17.41 4.52 20.57
N TYR A 179 -16.37 4.37 21.37
CA TYR A 179 -15.54 3.17 21.34
C TYR A 179 -16.29 1.88 21.68
N ARG A 180 -17.32 1.93 22.53
CA ARG A 180 -18.13 0.72 22.81
C ARG A 180 -18.80 0.14 21.56
N GLU A 181 -19.07 0.97 20.55
CA GLU A 181 -19.80 0.53 19.34
C GLU A 181 -18.94 -0.38 18.46
N ALA A 182 -17.61 -0.38 18.67
CA ALA A 182 -16.70 -1.33 18.03
C ALA A 182 -16.82 -2.76 18.59
N PHE A 183 -17.52 -2.97 19.72
CA PHE A 183 -17.56 -4.23 20.43
C PHE A 183 -18.97 -4.85 20.41
N PRO A 184 -19.07 -6.19 20.37
CA PRO A 184 -20.35 -6.86 20.43
C PRO A 184 -21.02 -6.69 21.80
N GLY A 185 -22.34 -6.66 21.83
CA GLY A 185 -23.12 -6.64 23.06
C GLY A 185 -24.60 -6.42 22.80
N ALA A 186 -25.46 -7.05 23.59
CA ALA A 186 -26.92 -6.95 23.43
C ALA A 186 -27.48 -5.55 23.75
N ASN A 187 -26.69 -4.72 24.45
CA ASN A 187 -27.03 -3.35 24.83
C ASN A 187 -25.75 -2.55 25.12
N ASN A 188 -25.90 -1.23 25.35
CA ASN A 188 -24.79 -0.32 25.62
C ASN A 188 -23.91 -0.73 26.82
N GLU A 189 -24.49 -1.31 27.86
CA GLU A 189 -23.75 -1.75 29.05
C GLU A 189 -22.84 -2.93 28.73
N ALA A 190 -23.38 -3.95 28.04
CA ALA A 190 -22.62 -5.10 27.59
C ALA A 190 -21.49 -4.70 26.63
N GLN A 191 -21.76 -3.80 25.69
CA GLN A 191 -20.76 -3.26 24.77
C GLN A 191 -19.64 -2.50 25.51
N ALA A 192 -20.01 -1.66 26.49
CA ALA A 192 -19.03 -0.91 27.25
C ALA A 192 -18.16 -1.82 28.15
N ALA A 193 -18.75 -2.89 28.70
CA ALA A 193 -18.01 -3.91 29.43
C ALA A 193 -17.04 -4.67 28.51
N ALA A 194 -17.49 -5.07 27.31
CA ALA A 194 -16.65 -5.73 26.31
C ALA A 194 -15.47 -4.83 25.86
N CYS A 195 -15.75 -3.56 25.56
CA CYS A 195 -14.73 -2.55 25.27
C CYS A 195 -13.72 -2.42 26.42
N SER A 196 -14.20 -2.27 27.65
CA SER A 196 -13.34 -2.10 28.82
C SER A 196 -12.44 -3.31 29.05
N ALA A 197 -12.99 -4.52 28.91
CA ALA A 197 -12.25 -5.77 29.05
C ALA A 197 -11.20 -5.95 27.95
N ALA A 198 -11.53 -5.61 26.70
CA ALA A 198 -10.64 -5.82 25.56
C ALA A 198 -9.51 -4.79 25.48
N THR A 199 -9.78 -3.51 25.79
CA THR A 199 -8.83 -2.42 25.58
C THR A 199 -8.17 -1.92 26.87
N GLY A 200 -8.62 -2.38 28.04
CA GLY A 200 -8.20 -1.84 29.35
C GLY A 200 -8.68 -0.41 29.62
N LEU A 201 -9.55 0.15 28.77
CA LEU A 201 -10.11 1.49 28.99
C LEU A 201 -11.17 1.43 30.09
N SER A 202 -11.42 2.55 30.77
CA SER A 202 -12.55 2.64 31.69
C SER A 202 -13.88 2.54 30.93
N VAL A 203 -14.92 2.00 31.58
CA VAL A 203 -16.30 2.00 31.06
C VAL A 203 -16.75 3.41 30.67
N GLY A 204 -16.33 4.44 31.41
CA GLY A 204 -16.59 5.84 31.06
C GLY A 204 -15.92 6.26 29.75
N SER A 205 -14.65 5.90 29.56
CA SER A 205 -13.91 6.16 28.32
C SER A 205 -14.50 5.45 27.11
N CYS A 206 -15.01 4.23 27.30
CA CYS A 206 -15.73 3.46 26.27
C CYS A 206 -17.08 4.10 25.90
N ASN A 207 -17.73 4.78 26.84
CA ASN A 207 -19.02 5.45 26.64
C ASN A 207 -18.93 6.91 26.17
N LEU A 208 -17.74 7.49 26.21
CA LEU A 208 -17.53 8.89 25.88
C LEU A 208 -18.00 9.19 24.45
N ASN A 209 -18.84 10.22 24.31
CA ASN A 209 -19.23 10.77 23.01
C ASN A 209 -17.99 11.37 22.32
N ARG A 210 -17.60 10.82 21.17
CA ARG A 210 -16.45 11.28 20.37
C ARG A 210 -16.85 12.23 19.24
N GLY A 211 -18.12 12.61 19.17
CA GLY A 211 -18.69 13.47 18.14
C GLY A 211 -19.54 12.71 17.14
N SER A 212 -20.21 13.49 16.28
CA SER A 212 -20.93 13.03 15.10
C SER A 212 -20.53 13.94 13.95
N PHE A 213 -20.17 13.35 12.81
CA PHE A 213 -19.57 14.09 11.71
C PHE A 213 -20.37 13.85 10.43
N SER A 214 -20.29 14.79 9.49
CA SER A 214 -20.90 14.69 8.15
C SER A 214 -19.88 15.13 7.11
N ASN A 215 -19.95 14.55 5.92
CA ASN A 215 -19.10 14.90 4.80
C ASN A 215 -19.95 15.46 3.66
N PRO A 216 -19.95 16.79 3.42
CA PRO A 216 -20.75 17.38 2.35
C PRO A 216 -20.25 16.99 0.94
N ASN A 217 -19.05 16.42 0.84
CA ASN A 217 -18.42 16.01 -0.41
C ASN A 217 -18.41 14.49 -0.60
N ALA A 218 -19.10 13.74 0.25
CA ALA A 218 -19.23 12.29 0.10
C ALA A 218 -19.93 11.91 -1.21
N SER A 219 -19.56 10.75 -1.74
CA SER A 219 -20.16 10.17 -2.94
C SER A 219 -20.19 8.66 -2.84
N ALA A 220 -21.34 8.04 -3.15
CA ALA A 220 -21.45 6.59 -3.24
C ALA A 220 -20.58 5.97 -4.35
N ASP A 221 -20.06 6.80 -5.27
CA ASP A 221 -19.15 6.39 -6.34
C ASP A 221 -17.67 6.41 -5.93
N THR A 222 -17.31 6.95 -4.76
CA THR A 222 -15.93 6.92 -4.26
C THR A 222 -15.49 5.47 -4.07
N GLU A 223 -14.35 5.07 -4.63
CA GLU A 223 -13.82 3.72 -4.40
C GLU A 223 -12.90 3.71 -3.19
N VAL A 224 -13.30 3.04 -2.11
CA VAL A 224 -12.47 2.93 -0.91
C VAL A 224 -11.73 1.59 -0.89
N TYR A 225 -10.41 1.63 -0.76
CA TYR A 225 -9.53 0.47 -0.74
C TYR A 225 -8.85 0.33 0.63
N LEU A 226 -8.67 -0.91 1.09
CA LEU A 226 -7.80 -1.23 2.22
C LEU A 226 -6.37 -1.46 1.73
N TYR A 227 -5.37 -0.92 2.42
CA TYR A 227 -3.96 -1.20 2.20
C TYR A 227 -3.49 -2.23 3.23
N GLN A 228 -3.48 -3.52 2.84
CA GLN A 228 -3.04 -4.62 3.71
C GLN A 228 -1.57 -4.48 4.06
N THR A 229 -1.24 -4.22 5.33
CA THR A 229 0.13 -4.14 5.83
C THR A 229 0.87 -5.49 5.80
N TRP A 230 2.18 -5.49 6.05
CA TRP A 230 3.04 -6.68 5.98
C TRP A 230 3.41 -7.24 7.35
N ALA A 231 3.79 -8.52 7.36
CA ALA A 231 4.38 -9.16 8.53
C ALA A 231 5.70 -8.48 8.92
N ARG A 232 5.88 -8.25 10.21
CA ARG A 232 6.99 -7.48 10.78
C ARG A 232 8.04 -8.40 11.38
N PRO A 233 9.29 -8.42 10.87
CA PRO A 233 10.38 -9.16 11.48
C PRO A 233 10.61 -8.86 12.96
N ASN A 234 10.35 -7.64 13.43
CA ASN A 234 10.54 -7.27 14.83
C ASN A 234 9.52 -7.89 15.80
N LEU A 235 8.47 -8.52 15.29
CA LEU A 235 7.48 -9.26 16.07
C LEU A 235 7.66 -10.78 15.96
N LEU A 236 8.71 -11.25 15.28
CA LEU A 236 9.02 -12.68 15.17
C LEU A 236 9.93 -13.16 16.31
N ASP A 237 9.71 -14.38 16.76
CA ASP A 237 10.60 -15.03 17.73
C ASP A 237 12.03 -15.09 17.22
N GLY A 238 12.98 -14.73 18.09
CA GLY A 238 14.39 -14.56 17.70
C GLY A 238 14.74 -13.16 17.21
N ALA A 239 13.79 -12.22 17.13
CA ALA A 239 14.09 -10.83 16.81
C ALA A 239 14.98 -10.16 17.86
N PHE A 240 15.87 -9.29 17.42
CA PHE A 240 16.60 -8.39 18.31
C PHE A 240 15.74 -7.20 18.70
N ALA A 241 15.90 -6.70 19.93
CA ALA A 241 15.30 -5.42 20.28
C ALA A 241 16.01 -4.29 19.52
N THR A 242 15.24 -3.36 18.96
CA THR A 242 15.77 -2.19 18.23
C THR A 242 15.38 -0.90 18.92
N SER A 243 16.28 0.08 18.90
CA SER A 243 16.01 1.45 19.32
C SER A 243 16.30 2.42 18.19
N THR A 244 15.42 3.37 17.98
CA THR A 244 15.62 4.48 17.04
C THR A 244 16.05 5.72 17.80
N ASP A 245 17.17 6.32 17.39
CA ASP A 245 17.57 7.63 17.91
C ASP A 245 16.53 8.69 17.51
N ARG A 246 16.03 9.44 18.50
CA ARG A 246 14.93 10.38 18.30
C ARG A 246 15.33 11.63 17.52
N VAL A 247 16.62 11.88 17.35
CA VAL A 247 17.17 13.05 16.67
C VAL A 247 17.62 12.67 15.26
N THR A 248 18.43 11.60 15.14
CA THR A 248 19.04 11.21 13.86
C THR A 248 18.20 10.22 13.07
N GLY A 249 17.29 9.48 13.72
CA GLY A 249 16.54 8.39 13.10
C GLY A 249 17.34 7.10 12.94
N GLU A 250 18.61 7.06 13.38
CA GLU A 250 19.47 5.89 13.31
C GLU A 250 18.90 4.73 14.14
N VAL A 251 18.89 3.53 13.57
CA VAL A 251 18.42 2.32 14.24
C VAL A 251 19.59 1.55 14.79
N THR A 252 19.54 1.26 16.09
CA THR A 252 20.51 0.43 16.78
C THR A 252 19.85 -0.88 17.21
N ARG A 253 20.57 -1.99 16.99
CA ARG A 253 20.17 -3.33 17.46
C ARG A 253 20.80 -3.59 18.82
N SER A 254 20.03 -4.09 19.76
CA SER A 254 20.56 -4.50 21.07
C SER A 254 21.32 -5.83 20.95
N THR A 255 22.12 -6.15 21.96
CA THR A 255 22.80 -7.46 22.06
C THR A 255 21.88 -8.59 22.51
N GLY A 256 20.67 -8.28 22.98
CA GLY A 256 19.68 -9.24 23.45
C GLY A 256 18.51 -9.42 22.48
N LEU A 257 17.76 -10.50 22.67
CA LEU A 257 16.51 -10.73 21.96
C LEU A 257 15.40 -9.85 22.52
N SER A 258 14.48 -9.45 21.64
CA SER A 258 13.25 -8.75 22.00
C SER A 258 12.33 -9.66 22.82
N LEU A 259 11.71 -9.08 23.85
CA LEU A 259 10.65 -9.74 24.62
C LEU A 259 9.24 -9.41 24.09
N LEU A 260 9.17 -8.67 22.98
CA LEU A 260 7.94 -8.18 22.35
C LEU A 260 7.64 -8.92 21.03
N THR A 261 8.06 -10.19 20.94
CA THR A 261 7.80 -11.09 19.81
C THR A 261 6.56 -11.92 20.08
N HIS A 262 5.75 -12.14 19.05
CA HIS A 262 4.41 -12.74 19.19
C HIS A 262 4.11 -13.80 18.12
N TYR A 263 4.98 -13.96 17.13
CA TYR A 263 4.76 -14.90 16.04
C TYR A 263 6.00 -15.74 15.79
N ASP A 264 5.79 -17.01 15.45
CA ASP A 264 6.89 -17.91 15.08
C ASP A 264 7.37 -17.66 13.64
N THR A 265 6.47 -17.19 12.76
CA THR A 265 6.74 -17.11 11.31
C THR A 265 6.08 -15.91 10.65
N LEU A 266 6.67 -15.47 9.53
CA LEU A 266 6.06 -14.49 8.62
C LEU A 266 4.72 -14.99 8.08
N GLU A 267 4.61 -16.30 7.80
CA GLU A 267 3.41 -16.93 7.29
C GLU A 267 2.22 -16.79 8.27
N ALA A 268 2.43 -17.12 9.55
CA ALA A 268 1.38 -17.03 10.56
C ALA A 268 0.88 -15.60 10.73
N MET A 269 1.79 -14.63 10.80
CA MET A 269 1.42 -13.22 10.91
C MET A 269 0.73 -12.70 9.66
N THR A 270 1.18 -13.10 8.48
CA THR A 270 0.53 -12.71 7.21
C THR A 270 -0.88 -13.30 7.13
N ALA A 271 -1.08 -14.55 7.55
CA ALA A 271 -2.41 -15.15 7.59
C ALA A 271 -3.36 -14.38 8.52
N ASP A 272 -2.88 -13.94 9.68
CA ASP A 272 -3.65 -13.12 10.62
C ASP A 272 -3.94 -11.71 10.08
N LEU A 273 -2.99 -11.09 9.36
CA LEU A 273 -3.23 -9.83 8.64
C LEU A 273 -4.32 -10.02 7.59
N VAL A 274 -4.21 -11.05 6.74
CA VAL A 274 -5.21 -11.38 5.71
C VAL A 274 -6.59 -11.55 6.34
N ALA A 275 -6.69 -12.34 7.40
CA ALA A 275 -7.96 -12.58 8.09
C ALA A 275 -8.53 -11.29 8.71
N GLY A 276 -7.69 -10.45 9.33
CA GLY A 276 -8.13 -9.21 9.96
C GLY A 276 -8.61 -8.15 8.95
N TYR A 277 -7.93 -8.01 7.81
CA TYR A 277 -8.39 -7.13 6.72
C TYR A 277 -9.66 -7.67 6.05
N GLN A 278 -9.80 -9.00 5.89
CA GLN A 278 -11.05 -9.59 5.39
C GLN A 278 -12.22 -9.31 6.33
N GLN A 279 -12.05 -9.51 7.64
CA GLN A 279 -13.11 -9.18 8.62
C GLN A 279 -13.46 -7.69 8.64
N THR A 280 -12.48 -6.82 8.35
CA THR A 280 -12.71 -5.37 8.19
C THR A 280 -13.60 -5.09 6.99
N ALA A 281 -13.32 -5.75 5.86
CA ALA A 281 -14.15 -5.62 4.68
C ALA A 281 -15.57 -6.18 4.87
N ASP A 282 -15.67 -7.36 5.49
CA ASP A 282 -16.95 -8.03 5.76
C ASP A 282 -17.84 -7.19 6.69
N GLN A 283 -17.24 -6.49 7.68
CA GLN A 283 -18.00 -5.63 8.58
C GLN A 283 -18.61 -4.43 7.86
N ALA A 284 -17.82 -3.71 7.05
CA ALA A 284 -18.33 -2.57 6.29
C ALA A 284 -19.37 -2.99 5.23
N ALA A 285 -19.25 -4.19 4.65
CA ALA A 285 -20.26 -4.68 3.71
C ALA A 285 -21.61 -5.05 4.37
N ALA A 286 -21.67 -5.13 5.71
CA ALA A 286 -22.84 -5.67 6.41
C ALA A 286 -23.92 -4.64 6.73
N ASP A 287 -23.64 -3.34 6.65
CA ASP A 287 -24.56 -2.27 7.05
C ASP A 287 -25.40 -1.68 5.88
N GLY A 288 -25.10 -2.10 4.64
CA GLY A 288 -25.82 -1.72 3.43
C GLY A 288 -25.21 -0.56 2.65
N THR A 289 -24.03 -0.07 3.03
CA THR A 289 -23.23 0.86 2.20
C THR A 289 -22.52 0.14 1.04
N PRO A 290 -21.91 0.88 0.09
CA PRO A 290 -21.12 0.27 -0.98
C PRO A 290 -19.97 -0.64 -0.49
N GLY A 291 -19.46 -0.42 0.72
CA GLY A 291 -18.34 -1.15 1.30
C GLY A 291 -17.01 -0.80 0.63
N PHE A 292 -15.98 -1.59 0.93
CA PHE A 292 -14.69 -1.42 0.26
C PHE A 292 -14.69 -2.03 -1.14
N LYS A 293 -14.11 -1.30 -2.09
CA LYS A 293 -13.89 -1.77 -3.46
C LYS A 293 -12.93 -2.96 -3.50
N GLY A 294 -11.97 -3.01 -2.58
CA GLY A 294 -11.04 -4.14 -2.43
C GLY A 294 -9.96 -3.88 -1.38
N ALA A 295 -9.10 -4.87 -1.17
CA ALA A 295 -7.90 -4.76 -0.36
C ALA A 295 -6.65 -5.01 -1.23
N ALA A 296 -5.70 -4.07 -1.23
CA ALA A 296 -4.41 -4.23 -1.88
C ALA A 296 -3.54 -5.19 -1.05
N PRO A 297 -3.19 -6.40 -1.56
CA PRO A 297 -2.59 -7.49 -0.78
C PRO A 297 -1.07 -7.33 -0.65
N VAL A 298 -0.61 -6.21 -0.09
CA VAL A 298 0.83 -5.89 0.01
C VAL A 298 1.54 -6.85 0.96
N GLY A 299 0.94 -7.19 2.10
CA GLY A 299 1.52 -8.16 3.04
C GLY A 299 1.74 -9.53 2.42
N GLU A 300 0.77 -10.01 1.64
CA GLU A 300 0.91 -11.25 0.89
C GLU A 300 1.98 -11.15 -0.21
N ALA A 301 2.12 -10.01 -0.88
CA ALA A 301 3.20 -9.80 -1.86
C ALA A 301 4.59 -9.88 -1.21
N PHE A 302 4.76 -9.32 0.00
CA PHE A 302 5.99 -9.45 0.78
C PHE A 302 6.28 -10.92 1.09
N LEU A 303 5.28 -11.65 1.59
CA LEU A 303 5.45 -13.08 1.89
C LEU A 303 5.75 -13.89 0.62
N ARG A 304 5.10 -13.58 -0.50
CA ARG A 304 5.37 -14.23 -1.80
C ARG A 304 6.82 -14.06 -2.22
N ALA A 305 7.38 -12.84 -2.12
CA ALA A 305 8.78 -12.61 -2.45
C ALA A 305 9.70 -13.49 -1.61
N VAL A 306 9.45 -13.60 -0.30
CA VAL A 306 10.20 -14.49 0.59
C VAL A 306 10.05 -15.95 0.20
N GLN A 307 8.83 -16.43 0.00
CA GLN A 307 8.56 -17.84 -0.31
C GLN A 307 9.09 -18.26 -1.69
N SER A 308 9.19 -17.31 -2.62
CA SER A 308 9.82 -17.54 -3.93
C SER A 308 11.35 -17.49 -3.90
N GLY A 309 11.96 -17.20 -2.75
CA GLY A 309 13.41 -17.14 -2.58
C GLY A 309 14.07 -15.93 -3.25
N VAL A 310 13.32 -14.84 -3.48
CA VAL A 310 13.87 -13.59 -4.04
C VAL A 310 14.12 -12.51 -2.99
N ALA A 311 13.50 -12.64 -1.82
CA ALA A 311 13.67 -11.74 -0.70
C ALA A 311 14.18 -12.48 0.55
N THR A 312 14.97 -11.77 1.35
CA THR A 312 15.57 -12.25 2.59
C THR A 312 14.50 -12.78 3.53
N ARG A 313 14.62 -14.05 3.96
CA ARG A 313 13.66 -14.66 4.88
C ARG A 313 13.97 -14.32 6.34
N ASP A 314 15.23 -14.52 6.73
CA ASP A 314 15.69 -14.26 8.09
C ASP A 314 16.36 -12.88 8.15
N PHE A 315 15.56 -11.86 8.44
CA PHE A 315 16.02 -10.49 8.59
C PHE A 315 17.06 -10.31 9.71
N TRP A 316 17.05 -11.19 10.71
CA TRP A 316 17.96 -11.15 11.86
C TRP A 316 19.17 -12.08 11.70
N GLY A 317 19.22 -12.84 10.61
CA GLY A 317 20.28 -13.76 10.27
C GLY A 317 21.62 -13.05 10.07
N SER A 318 22.72 -13.75 10.37
CA SER A 318 24.07 -13.20 10.22
C SER A 318 24.45 -12.89 8.77
N ASP A 319 23.76 -13.51 7.82
CA ASP A 319 23.96 -13.38 6.38
C ASP A 319 22.90 -12.51 5.69
N ALA A 320 21.90 -11.98 6.41
CA ALA A 320 20.73 -11.28 5.86
C ALA A 320 21.04 -10.18 4.82
N LEU A 321 22.15 -9.44 4.98
CA LEU A 321 22.56 -8.37 4.06
C LEU A 321 23.54 -8.82 2.96
N THR A 322 23.93 -10.09 2.98
CA THR A 322 25.00 -10.67 2.14
C THR A 322 24.60 -11.94 1.42
N ASP A 323 23.37 -12.40 1.61
CA ASP A 323 22.79 -13.59 0.99
C ASP A 323 22.46 -13.41 -0.50
N GLY A 324 22.55 -12.17 -0.99
CA GLY A 324 22.28 -11.81 -2.38
C GLY A 324 20.78 -11.69 -2.71
N LEU A 325 19.93 -11.63 -1.69
CA LEU A 325 18.49 -11.48 -1.81
C LEU A 325 18.05 -10.02 -1.63
N ILE A 326 16.78 -9.74 -1.93
CA ILE A 326 16.18 -8.42 -1.75
C ILE A 326 15.73 -8.23 -0.29
N ASP A 327 16.24 -7.20 0.36
CA ASP A 327 15.81 -6.81 1.70
C ASP A 327 14.54 -5.94 1.65
N LEU A 328 13.39 -6.50 2.01
CA LEU A 328 12.11 -5.78 1.95
C LEU A 328 11.86 -4.86 3.16
N TRP A 329 12.55 -5.08 4.28
CA TRP A 329 12.36 -4.33 5.52
C TRP A 329 13.53 -3.38 5.78
N PHE A 330 13.23 -2.26 6.42
CA PHE A 330 14.23 -1.36 6.97
C PHE A 330 14.79 -1.91 8.29
N ASP A 331 15.91 -1.35 8.75
CA ASP A 331 16.74 -1.82 9.86
C ASP A 331 16.00 -2.04 11.20
N ASP A 332 14.82 -1.44 11.38
CA ASP A 332 13.97 -1.60 12.56
C ASP A 332 13.05 -2.83 12.51
N GLY A 333 13.08 -3.62 11.43
CA GLY A 333 12.23 -4.79 11.24
C GLY A 333 10.73 -4.48 11.26
N THR A 334 10.36 -3.20 11.12
CA THR A 334 8.99 -2.69 11.16
C THR A 334 8.64 -2.09 9.80
N HIS A 335 9.39 -1.07 9.37
CA HIS A 335 9.11 -0.32 8.16
C HIS A 335 9.62 -1.05 6.91
N ALA A 336 9.06 -0.71 5.75
CA ALA A 336 9.56 -1.19 4.48
C ALA A 336 10.87 -0.48 4.14
N SER A 337 11.80 -1.21 3.50
CA SER A 337 12.94 -0.61 2.83
C SER A 337 12.49 0.12 1.56
N LYS A 338 13.43 0.65 0.77
CA LYS A 338 13.12 1.12 -0.58
C LYS A 338 12.52 0.04 -1.49
N PHE A 339 12.98 -1.21 -1.36
CA PHE A 339 12.47 -2.33 -2.14
C PHE A 339 11.06 -2.72 -1.70
N GLY A 340 10.82 -2.79 -0.39
CA GLY A 340 9.48 -3.04 0.15
C GLY A 340 8.49 -1.94 -0.24
N SER A 341 8.90 -0.67 -0.14
CA SER A 341 8.05 0.47 -0.51
C SER A 341 7.73 0.49 -2.01
N TYR A 342 8.69 0.11 -2.85
CA TYR A 342 8.47 -0.06 -4.28
C TYR A 342 7.48 -1.20 -4.57
N LEU A 343 7.65 -2.35 -3.91
CA LEU A 343 6.70 -3.47 -4.03
C LEU A 343 5.29 -3.08 -3.58
N SER A 344 5.17 -2.34 -2.47
CA SER A 344 3.88 -1.78 -2.03
C SER A 344 3.23 -0.91 -3.09
N ALA A 345 3.99 0.01 -3.69
CA ALA A 345 3.48 0.90 -4.73
C ALA A 345 3.06 0.15 -5.99
N LEU A 346 3.77 -0.90 -6.38
CA LEU A 346 3.40 -1.77 -7.52
C LEU A 346 2.08 -2.50 -7.28
N VAL A 347 1.89 -3.06 -6.08
CA VAL A 347 0.65 -3.75 -5.72
C VAL A 347 -0.52 -2.78 -5.66
N LEU A 348 -0.32 -1.58 -5.08
CA LEU A 348 -1.32 -0.52 -5.07
C LEU A 348 -1.64 -0.04 -6.49
N PHE A 349 -0.63 0.15 -7.35
CA PHE A 349 -0.81 0.49 -8.76
C PHE A 349 -1.70 -0.52 -9.47
N GLY A 350 -1.38 -1.82 -9.39
CA GLY A 350 -2.19 -2.83 -10.05
C GLY A 350 -3.59 -2.95 -9.46
N THR A 351 -3.75 -2.78 -8.14
CA THR A 351 -5.06 -2.82 -7.48
C THR A 351 -5.96 -1.65 -7.90
N LEU A 352 -5.44 -0.43 -7.93
CA LEU A 352 -6.23 0.78 -8.19
C LEU A 352 -6.47 1.05 -9.68
N THR A 353 -5.60 0.54 -10.56
CA THR A 353 -5.64 0.83 -12.00
C THR A 353 -6.05 -0.36 -12.86
N ASP A 354 -6.10 -1.56 -12.29
CA ASP A 354 -6.30 -2.85 -12.99
C ASP A 354 -5.26 -3.10 -14.11
N LEU A 355 -4.07 -2.47 -14.01
CA LEU A 355 -2.96 -2.68 -14.94
C LEU A 355 -1.87 -3.55 -14.32
N ASP A 356 -1.39 -4.52 -15.09
CA ASP A 356 -0.33 -5.43 -14.67
C ASP A 356 0.98 -4.68 -14.33
N PRO A 357 1.47 -4.76 -13.07
CA PRO A 357 2.73 -4.13 -12.67
C PRO A 357 3.97 -4.65 -13.43
N ALA A 358 3.92 -5.86 -14.03
CA ALA A 358 5.01 -6.41 -14.84
C ALA A 358 5.27 -5.66 -16.15
N ARG A 359 4.39 -4.72 -16.53
CA ARG A 359 4.49 -3.96 -17.79
C ARG A 359 5.65 -2.96 -17.85
N PHE A 360 6.14 -2.48 -16.72
CA PHE A 360 7.13 -1.40 -16.70
C PHE A 360 8.52 -1.85 -17.13
N GLY A 361 8.88 -3.09 -16.81
CA GLY A 361 10.16 -3.69 -17.18
C GLY A 361 11.36 -3.05 -16.49
N ALA A 362 12.54 -3.29 -17.08
CA ALA A 362 13.84 -2.89 -16.52
C ALA A 362 14.08 -1.37 -16.45
N GLY A 363 13.33 -0.58 -17.22
CA GLY A 363 13.46 0.88 -17.31
C GLY A 363 12.41 1.64 -16.51
N GLU A 364 11.87 1.04 -15.45
CA GLU A 364 10.91 1.71 -14.58
C GLU A 364 11.62 2.84 -13.79
N LYS A 365 11.05 4.05 -13.85
CA LYS A 365 11.72 5.28 -13.41
C LYS A 365 11.79 5.39 -11.89
N ALA A 366 10.73 5.07 -11.17
CA ALA A 366 10.73 5.17 -9.73
C ALA A 366 11.76 4.23 -9.10
N ALA A 367 11.86 2.99 -9.58
CA ALA A 367 12.92 2.07 -9.18
C ALA A 367 14.31 2.67 -9.42
N ALA A 368 14.56 3.21 -10.62
CA ALA A 368 15.85 3.82 -10.94
C ALA A 368 16.17 5.01 -10.03
N ASP A 369 15.21 5.90 -9.78
CA ASP A 369 15.37 7.08 -8.92
C ASP A 369 15.63 6.70 -7.45
N LEU A 370 15.02 5.61 -6.97
CA LEU A 370 15.27 5.04 -5.64
C LEU A 370 16.62 4.26 -5.58
N GLY A 371 17.32 4.12 -6.70
CA GLY A 371 18.55 3.34 -6.82
C GLY A 371 18.33 1.84 -6.67
N ILE A 372 17.17 1.33 -7.08
CA ILE A 372 16.88 -0.09 -7.24
C ILE A 372 17.39 -0.50 -8.63
N ASP A 373 18.19 -1.55 -8.69
CA ASP A 373 18.76 -1.98 -9.96
C ASP A 373 17.69 -2.60 -10.89
N PRO A 374 17.89 -2.58 -12.22
CA PRO A 374 16.91 -3.07 -13.19
C PRO A 374 16.52 -4.55 -13.06
N PHE A 375 17.36 -5.38 -12.43
CA PHE A 375 17.05 -6.78 -12.21
C PHE A 375 16.10 -6.94 -11.01
N SER A 376 16.43 -6.33 -9.88
CA SER A 376 15.56 -6.29 -8.70
C SER A 376 14.21 -5.64 -9.00
N ALA A 377 14.18 -4.56 -9.78
CA ALA A 377 12.94 -3.90 -10.19
C ALA A 377 11.99 -4.86 -10.93
N ARG A 378 12.50 -5.61 -11.92
CA ARG A 378 11.69 -6.60 -12.68
C ARG A 378 11.20 -7.75 -11.81
N ILE A 379 12.01 -8.19 -10.85
CA ILE A 379 11.60 -9.23 -9.90
C ILE A 379 10.42 -8.74 -9.08
N LEU A 380 10.51 -7.56 -8.48
CA LEU A 380 9.44 -7.01 -7.64
C LEU A 380 8.16 -6.71 -8.44
N GLN A 381 8.30 -6.20 -9.66
CA GLN A 381 7.17 -6.08 -10.60
C GLN A 381 6.50 -7.43 -10.86
N ARG A 382 7.28 -8.50 -11.03
CA ARG A 382 6.73 -9.84 -11.22
C ARG A 382 6.05 -10.38 -9.98
N VAL A 383 6.63 -10.16 -8.79
CA VAL A 383 5.99 -10.53 -7.51
C VAL A 383 4.63 -9.86 -7.38
N ALA A 384 4.55 -8.55 -7.64
CA ALA A 384 3.28 -7.81 -7.59
C ALA A 384 2.26 -8.34 -8.63
N SER A 385 2.71 -8.55 -9.87
CA SER A 385 1.90 -9.15 -10.95
C SER A 385 1.31 -10.51 -10.57
N ASP A 386 2.16 -11.42 -10.06
CA ASP A 386 1.75 -12.75 -9.64
C ASP A 386 0.83 -12.71 -8.40
N GLN A 387 1.04 -11.77 -7.47
CA GLN A 387 0.17 -11.60 -6.31
C GLN A 387 -1.22 -11.11 -6.70
N LEU A 388 -1.31 -10.20 -7.67
CA LEU A 388 -2.59 -9.66 -8.15
C LEU A 388 -3.27 -10.58 -9.17
N GLY A 389 -2.68 -11.74 -9.50
CA GLY A 389 -3.27 -12.70 -10.42
C GLY A 389 -3.19 -12.30 -11.89
N PHE A 390 -2.34 -11.33 -12.26
CA PHE A 390 -2.06 -11.04 -13.66
C PHE A 390 -1.29 -12.20 -14.27
N THR A 391 -2.00 -13.07 -15.00
CA THR A 391 -1.35 -14.16 -15.73
C THR A 391 -0.49 -13.59 -16.84
N ALA A 392 0.79 -13.96 -16.89
CA ALA A 392 1.53 -13.88 -18.13
C ALA A 392 0.75 -14.70 -19.15
N VAL A 393 0.36 -14.10 -20.28
CA VAL A 393 -0.06 -14.89 -21.45
C VAL A 393 1.09 -15.87 -21.69
N ALA A 394 0.85 -17.16 -21.45
CA ALA A 394 1.82 -18.19 -21.75
C ALA A 394 2.31 -17.91 -23.18
N PRO A 395 3.64 -17.87 -23.45
CA PRO A 395 4.11 -17.70 -24.81
C PRO A 395 3.39 -18.77 -25.63
N VAL A 396 2.57 -18.33 -26.60
CA VAL A 396 1.88 -19.23 -27.51
C VAL A 396 2.93 -20.23 -27.99
N PRO A 397 2.73 -21.55 -27.78
CA PRO A 397 3.69 -22.53 -28.28
C PRO A 397 3.84 -22.25 -29.76
N VAL A 398 5.00 -21.74 -30.17
CA VAL A 398 5.30 -21.59 -31.58
C VAL A 398 5.14 -23.00 -32.12
N PRO A 399 4.18 -23.27 -33.04
CA PRO A 399 3.97 -24.62 -33.50
C PRO A 399 5.31 -25.14 -34.01
N ALA A 400 5.67 -26.37 -33.60
CA ALA A 400 6.95 -27.02 -33.90
C ALA A 400 7.30 -27.06 -35.41
N SER A 401 6.36 -26.66 -36.27
CA SER A 401 6.53 -26.30 -37.68
C SER A 401 7.68 -25.31 -37.95
N GLY A 402 7.97 -24.38 -37.02
CA GLY A 402 9.07 -23.41 -37.18
C GLY A 402 10.47 -24.01 -37.02
N MET A 403 10.62 -25.01 -36.14
CA MET A 403 11.90 -25.70 -35.93
C MET A 403 12.15 -26.80 -36.98
N MET A 404 11.11 -27.41 -37.56
CA MET A 404 11.29 -28.36 -38.68
C MET A 404 11.72 -27.68 -39.99
N ALA A 405 11.33 -26.42 -40.24
CA ALA A 405 11.75 -25.70 -41.44
C ALA A 405 13.26 -25.39 -41.43
N ALA A 406 13.83 -25.09 -40.26
CA ALA A 406 15.27 -24.85 -40.10
C ALA A 406 16.10 -26.14 -40.26
N PHE A 407 15.59 -27.28 -39.79
CA PHE A 407 16.25 -28.57 -39.97
C PHE A 407 16.15 -29.09 -41.42
N ALA A 408 15.02 -28.87 -42.11
CA ALA A 408 14.87 -29.26 -43.51
C ALA A 408 15.81 -28.49 -44.46
N MET A 409 16.06 -27.20 -44.19
CA MET A 409 17.01 -26.40 -44.97
C MET A 409 18.48 -26.77 -44.71
N ALA A 410 18.83 -27.22 -43.49
CA ALA A 410 20.17 -27.71 -43.19
C ALA A 410 20.48 -29.08 -43.84
N LEU A 411 19.47 -29.96 -43.94
CA LEU A 411 19.59 -31.26 -44.63
C LEU A 411 19.68 -31.13 -46.15
N LEU A 412 18.96 -30.17 -46.76
CA LEU A 412 19.08 -29.86 -48.19
C LEU A 412 20.46 -29.26 -48.56
N GLY A 413 21.05 -28.47 -47.65
CA GLY A 413 22.41 -27.93 -47.82
C GLY A 413 23.52 -28.99 -47.78
N PHE A 414 23.34 -30.07 -47.00
CA PHE A 414 24.32 -31.16 -46.91
C PHE A 414 24.26 -32.11 -48.12
N VAL A 415 23.06 -32.38 -48.66
CA VAL A 415 22.91 -33.23 -49.87
C VAL A 415 23.44 -32.53 -51.13
N ALA A 416 23.29 -31.20 -51.24
CA ALA A 416 23.85 -30.44 -52.35
C ALA A 416 25.39 -30.37 -52.34
N ARG A 417 26.02 -30.44 -51.16
CA ARG A 417 27.49 -30.41 -51.03
C ARG A 417 28.15 -31.77 -51.26
N GLY A 418 27.43 -32.87 -51.02
CA GLY A 418 27.91 -34.24 -51.28
C GLY A 418 27.98 -34.61 -52.76
N ARG A 419 27.16 -34.01 -53.63
CA ARG A 419 27.14 -34.29 -55.08
C ARG A 419 28.20 -33.55 -55.91
N ARG A 420 28.90 -32.57 -55.35
CA ARG A 420 29.98 -31.82 -56.05
C ARG A 420 31.39 -32.40 -55.86
N LYS A 421 31.55 -33.54 -55.17
CA LYS A 421 32.86 -34.19 -54.95
C LYS A 421 33.02 -35.53 -55.68
N ALA A 422 32.15 -35.85 -56.65
CA ALA A 422 32.24 -37.08 -57.45
C ALA A 422 32.56 -36.83 -58.95
N GLU A 423 32.90 -35.60 -59.33
CA GLU A 423 33.48 -35.30 -60.64
C GLU A 423 34.66 -34.35 -60.43
N LEU A 424 35.84 -34.92 -60.21
CA LEU A 424 37.17 -34.48 -60.62
C LEU A 424 38.20 -35.52 -60.21
#